data_AF-A0AAD6IJX8-F1
#
_entry.id   AF-A0AAD6IJX8-F1
#
_cell.length_a   1.000
_cell.length_b   1.000
_cell.length_c   1.000
_cell.angle_alpha   90.00
_cell.angle_beta   90.00
_cell.angle_gamma   90.00
#
_symmetry.space_group_name_H-M   'P 1'
#
loop_
_entity.id
_entity.type
_entity.pdbx_description
1 polymer ?
#
loop_
_entity_poly.entity_id
_entity_poly.type
_entity_poly.pdbx_seq_one_letter_code
_entity_poly.pdbx_strand_id
1 'polypeptide(L)'
;MFPPDAARSTAAQLLLGLSYLHANGICHGDLHLRNFLLRVPDFDSLSVDKLYKRFGKPYEVPIRRVDGKPGEPHAPPYAIYSMVLSMPANEVHNPEIIISDYGTSFIVADTPTPTLHTLALYSPPEDFFDEPIIQPTAADI
;
A
#
# COMPACT_ATOMS: atom_id res chain seq x y z
N MET A 1 -11.60 -16.15 3.81
CA MET A 1 -10.37 -15.96 4.61
C MET A 1 -9.20 -16.60 3.89
N PHE A 2 -7.97 -16.17 4.15
CA PHE A 2 -6.77 -16.80 3.62
C PHE A 2 -6.59 -18.23 4.17
N PRO A 3 -6.02 -19.16 3.38
CA PRO A 3 -5.55 -20.43 3.92
C PRO A 3 -4.50 -20.19 5.03
N PRO A 4 -4.46 -21.02 6.09
CA PRO A 4 -3.53 -20.81 7.21
C PRO A 4 -2.06 -20.71 6.80
N ASP A 5 -1.62 -21.53 5.84
CA ASP A 5 -0.24 -21.47 5.32
C ASP A 5 0.05 -20.17 4.57
N ALA A 6 -0.92 -19.69 3.77
CA ALA A 6 -0.79 -18.42 3.05
C ALA A 6 -0.72 -17.25 4.04
N ALA A 7 -1.58 -17.22 5.06
CA ALA A 7 -1.57 -16.20 6.10
C ALA A 7 -0.23 -16.17 6.87
N ARG A 8 0.29 -17.35 7.27
CA ARG A 8 1.60 -17.46 7.93
C ARG A 8 2.73 -16.98 7.03
N SER A 9 2.73 -17.39 5.76
CA SER A 9 3.73 -16.97 4.77
C SER A 9 3.73 -15.45 4.59
N THR A 10 2.56 -14.83 4.44
CA THR A 10 2.40 -13.38 4.33
C THR A 10 2.97 -12.66 5.55
N ALA A 11 2.60 -13.08 6.77
CA ALA A 11 3.09 -12.46 8.00
C ALA A 11 4.63 -12.60 8.14
N ALA A 12 5.18 -13.78 7.82
CA ALA A 12 6.62 -14.01 7.86
C ALA A 12 7.37 -13.12 6.87
N GLN A 13 6.90 -12.99 5.63
CA GLN A 13 7.52 -12.11 4.64
C GLN A 13 7.46 -10.64 5.05
N LEU A 14 6.36 -10.21 5.66
CA LEU A 14 6.21 -8.83 6.14
C LEU A 14 7.25 -8.52 7.21
N LEU A 15 7.38 -9.38 8.21
CA LEU A 15 8.36 -9.22 9.28
C LEU A 15 9.80 -9.27 8.75
N LEU A 16 10.09 -10.12 7.76
CA LEU A 16 11.40 -10.14 7.11
C LEU A 16 11.70 -8.83 6.38
N GLY A 17 10.71 -8.28 5.66
CA GLY A 17 10.84 -6.99 4.98
C GLY A 17 11.05 -5.83 5.96
N LEU A 18 10.28 -5.77 7.05
CA LEU A 18 10.46 -4.76 8.10
C LEU A 18 11.81 -4.90 8.80
N SER A 19 12.21 -6.13 9.14
CA SER A 19 13.53 -6.39 9.72
C SER A 19 14.65 -5.86 8.82
N TYR A 20 14.53 -6.01 7.50
CA TYR A 20 15.47 -5.43 6.57
C TYR A 20 15.47 -3.89 6.59
N LEU A 21 14.29 -3.25 6.58
CA LEU A 21 14.20 -1.78 6.67
C LEU A 21 14.82 -1.25 7.97
N HIS A 22 14.44 -1.84 9.10
CA HIS A 22 14.91 -1.45 10.43
C HIS A 22 16.43 -1.64 10.57
N ALA A 23 16.98 -2.72 10.02
CA ALA A 23 18.43 -2.95 9.99
C ALA A 23 19.20 -1.90 9.18
N ASN A 24 18.53 -1.22 8.24
CA ASN A 24 19.07 -0.11 7.46
C ASN A 24 18.71 1.26 8.03
N GLY A 25 18.16 1.33 9.25
CA GLY A 25 17.80 2.58 9.92
C GLY A 25 16.60 3.28 9.31
N ILE A 26 15.73 2.56 8.59
CA ILE A 26 14.51 3.09 7.98
C ILE A 26 13.31 2.61 8.79
N CYS A 27 12.46 3.53 9.21
CA CYS A 27 11.12 3.24 9.72
C CYS A 27 10.11 3.47 8.58
N HIS A 28 9.14 2.56 8.43
CA HIS A 28 8.09 2.72 7.42
C HIS A 28 7.12 3.83 7.82
N GLY A 29 6.66 3.85 9.07
CA GLY A 29 5.90 4.95 9.68
C GLY A 29 4.43 5.06 9.28
N ASP A 30 3.92 4.12 8.47
CA ASP A 30 2.51 4.02 8.05
C ASP A 30 2.20 2.58 7.59
N LEU A 31 2.62 1.59 8.38
CA LEU A 31 2.40 0.20 8.00
C LEU A 31 0.94 -0.20 8.23
N HIS A 32 0.24 -0.56 7.16
CA HIS A 32 -1.13 -1.07 7.23
C HIS A 32 -1.49 -1.95 6.03
N LEU A 33 -2.67 -2.59 6.07
CA LEU A 33 -3.13 -3.55 5.05
C LEU A 33 -3.19 -3.01 3.60
N ARG A 34 -3.15 -1.69 3.39
CA ARG A 34 -3.10 -1.09 2.03
C ARG A 34 -1.67 -0.76 1.56
N ASN A 35 -0.67 -0.87 2.44
CA ASN A 35 0.74 -0.56 2.16
C ASN A 35 1.60 -1.83 2.05
N PHE A 36 0.97 -3.00 2.04
CA PHE A 36 1.61 -4.19 1.47
C PHE A 36 0.70 -4.81 0.42
N LEU A 37 1.31 -5.24 -0.66
CA LEU A 37 0.64 -5.69 -1.88
C LEU A 37 0.91 -7.16 -2.10
N LEU A 38 -0.08 -7.89 -2.61
CA LEU A 38 0.14 -9.23 -3.15
C LEU A 38 0.69 -9.11 -4.57
N ARG A 39 1.85 -9.71 -4.83
CA ARG A 39 2.46 -9.72 -6.16
C ARG A 39 1.59 -10.54 -7.11
N VAL A 40 1.32 -9.99 -8.29
CA VAL A 40 0.70 -10.73 -9.40
C VAL A 40 1.80 -11.42 -10.21
N PRO A 41 1.84 -12.76 -10.29
CA PRO A 41 2.84 -13.46 -11.06
C PRO A 41 2.83 -13.05 -12.53
N ASP A 42 4.01 -12.95 -13.11
CA ASP A 42 4.28 -12.63 -14.52
C ASP A 42 3.73 -11.28 -15.01
N PHE A 43 3.26 -10.41 -14.11
CA PHE A 43 2.66 -9.13 -14.49
C PHE A 43 3.62 -8.26 -15.30
N ASP A 44 4.88 -8.18 -14.86
CA ASP A 44 5.94 -7.40 -15.50
C ASP A 44 6.30 -7.90 -16.92
N SER A 45 5.93 -9.15 -17.25
CA SER A 45 6.20 -9.76 -18.55
C SER A 45 5.06 -9.59 -19.57
N LEU A 46 3.91 -9.05 -19.15
CA LEU A 46 2.75 -8.89 -20.02
C LEU A 46 2.94 -7.70 -20.97
N SER A 47 2.85 -7.97 -22.27
CA SER A 47 2.59 -6.91 -23.26
C SER A 47 1.25 -6.23 -22.96
N VAL A 48 1.11 -4.95 -23.32
CA VAL A 48 -0.14 -4.17 -23.16
C VAL A 48 -1.37 -4.92 -23.67
N ASP A 49 -1.30 -5.57 -24.83
CA ASP A 49 -2.42 -6.36 -25.39
C ASP A 49 -2.83 -7.54 -24.50
N LYS A 50 -1.86 -8.25 -23.92
CA LYS A 50 -2.12 -9.35 -22.97
C LYS A 50 -2.68 -8.83 -21.65
N LEU A 51 -2.20 -7.69 -21.18
CA LEU A 51 -2.72 -7.03 -19.98
C LEU A 51 -4.20 -6.67 -20.19
N TYR A 52 -4.55 -6.03 -21.30
CA TYR A 52 -5.95 -5.70 -21.62
C TYR A 52 -6.81 -6.93 -21.89
N LYS A 53 -6.25 -7.97 -22.51
CA LYS A 53 -6.97 -9.24 -22.68
C LYS A 53 -7.29 -9.91 -21.34
N ARG A 54 -6.38 -9.81 -20.36
CA ARG A 54 -6.52 -10.44 -19.03
C ARG A 54 -7.40 -9.63 -18.08
N PHE A 55 -7.24 -8.31 -18.07
CA PHE A 55 -7.84 -7.43 -17.05
C PHE A 55 -8.86 -6.43 -17.62
N GLY A 56 -9.05 -6.40 -18.94
CA GLY A 56 -9.91 -5.43 -19.61
C GLY A 56 -9.15 -4.17 -20.04
N LYS A 57 -9.76 -3.43 -20.96
CA LYS A 57 -9.26 -2.11 -21.38
C LYS A 57 -9.64 -1.05 -20.35
N PRO A 58 -8.86 0.04 -20.22
CA PRO A 58 -9.23 1.19 -19.42
C PRO A 58 -10.62 1.68 -19.78
N TYR A 59 -11.42 1.98 -18.76
CA TYR A 59 -12.78 2.49 -18.93
C TYR A 59 -12.80 3.98 -18.57
N GLU A 60 -12.99 4.80 -19.60
CA GLU A 60 -13.05 6.27 -19.51
C GLU A 60 -14.42 6.74 -19.02
N VAL A 61 -14.40 7.71 -18.11
CA VAL A 61 -15.60 8.38 -17.60
C VAL A 61 -15.44 9.88 -17.74
N PRO A 62 -16.41 10.59 -18.33
CA PRO A 62 -16.35 12.04 -18.45
C PRO A 62 -16.38 12.70 -17.08
N ILE A 63 -15.45 13.61 -16.83
CA ILE A 63 -15.49 14.47 -15.65
C ILE A 63 -16.41 15.65 -15.98
N ARG A 64 -17.35 15.94 -15.09
CA ARG A 64 -18.27 17.07 -15.22
C ARG A 64 -18.33 17.83 -13.91
N ARG A 65 -18.43 19.15 -13.99
CA ARG A 65 -18.67 19.97 -12.81
C ARG A 65 -20.07 19.71 -12.27
N VAL A 66 -20.18 19.65 -10.94
CA VAL A 66 -21.47 19.46 -10.25
C VAL A 66 -22.44 20.61 -10.58
N ASP A 67 -21.92 21.82 -10.79
CA ASP A 67 -22.71 23.00 -11.17
C ASP A 67 -23.08 23.08 -12.67
N GLY A 68 -22.73 22.06 -13.47
CA GLY A 68 -23.03 21.99 -14.90
C GLY A 68 -22.26 22.94 -15.80
N LYS A 69 -21.35 23.76 -15.25
CA LYS A 69 -20.53 24.69 -16.05
C LYS A 69 -19.40 23.97 -16.78
N PRO A 70 -18.74 24.63 -17.77
CA PRO A 70 -17.56 24.08 -18.43
C PRO A 70 -16.39 23.82 -17.45
N GLY A 71 -15.70 22.70 -17.64
CA GLY A 71 -14.58 22.22 -16.81
C GLY A 71 -13.21 22.84 -17.13
N GLU A 72 -13.13 23.76 -18.09
CA GLU A 72 -11.86 24.29 -18.60
C GLU A 72 -11.21 25.33 -17.67
N PRO A 73 -9.86 25.52 -17.75
CA PRO A 73 -8.88 24.76 -18.53
C PRO A 73 -8.05 23.75 -17.70
N HIS A 74 -8.27 23.66 -16.39
CA HIS A 74 -7.37 22.93 -15.49
C HIS A 74 -7.88 21.55 -15.05
N ALA A 75 -9.14 21.20 -15.33
CA ALA A 75 -9.66 19.88 -15.01
C ALA A 75 -9.50 18.92 -16.20
N PRO A 76 -9.07 17.66 -15.97
CA PRO A 76 -9.06 16.64 -17.03
C PRO A 76 -10.48 16.40 -17.59
N PRO A 77 -10.62 16.15 -18.89
CA PRO A 77 -11.93 15.92 -19.51
C PRO A 77 -12.54 14.55 -19.15
N TYR A 78 -11.72 13.60 -18.73
CA TYR A 78 -12.13 12.26 -18.32
C TYR A 78 -11.23 11.73 -17.20
N ALA A 79 -11.74 10.75 -16.47
CA ALA A 79 -11.01 9.88 -15.56
C ALA A 79 -11.03 8.44 -16.09
N ILE A 80 -10.04 7.65 -15.69
CA ILE A 80 -10.02 6.21 -15.91
C ILE A 80 -10.45 5.54 -14.61
N TYR A 81 -11.44 4.64 -14.68
CA TYR A 81 -11.73 3.79 -13.52
C TYR A 81 -10.54 2.88 -13.24
N SER A 82 -10.15 2.82 -11.96
CA SER A 82 -9.08 1.94 -11.52
C SER A 82 -9.42 0.48 -11.85
N MET A 83 -8.39 -0.27 -12.24
CA MET A 83 -8.49 -1.70 -12.46
C MET A 83 -8.81 -2.39 -11.12
N VAL A 84 -9.94 -3.10 -11.05
CA VAL A 84 -10.30 -3.88 -9.87
C VAL A 84 -9.72 -5.29 -10.03
N LEU A 85 -8.58 -5.52 -9.39
CA LEU A 85 -8.03 -6.86 -9.19
C LEU A 85 -8.70 -7.47 -7.95
N SER A 86 -9.68 -8.36 -8.16
CA SER A 86 -10.25 -9.14 -7.06
C SER A 86 -9.85 -10.61 -7.21
N MET A 87 -9.30 -11.16 -6.14
CA MET A 87 -9.06 -12.59 -5.98
C MET A 87 -9.66 -13.00 -4.63
N PRO A 88 -10.46 -14.07 -4.57
CA PRO A 88 -10.94 -14.60 -3.30
C PRO A 88 -9.76 -14.97 -2.40
N ALA A 89 -9.76 -14.52 -1.14
CA ALA A 89 -8.65 -14.77 -0.22
C ALA A 89 -8.34 -16.27 -0.05
N ASN A 90 -9.34 -17.14 -0.18
CA ASN A 90 -9.19 -18.60 -0.09
C ASN A 90 -8.48 -19.23 -1.30
N GLU A 91 -8.30 -18.49 -2.40
CA GLU A 91 -7.59 -18.93 -3.61
C GLU A 91 -6.13 -18.44 -3.65
N VAL A 92 -5.71 -17.64 -2.67
CA VAL A 92 -4.34 -17.16 -2.56
C VAL A 92 -3.48 -18.26 -1.94
N HIS A 93 -2.65 -18.89 -2.77
CA HIS A 93 -1.68 -19.91 -2.38
C HIS A 93 -0.26 -19.42 -2.68
N ASN A 94 0.67 -19.65 -1.76
CA ASN A 94 2.06 -19.22 -1.87
C ASN A 94 2.20 -17.72 -2.25
N PRO A 95 1.59 -16.80 -1.46
CA PRO A 95 1.66 -15.39 -1.77
C PRO A 95 3.10 -14.88 -1.72
N GLU A 96 3.44 -14.00 -2.65
CA GLU A 96 4.59 -13.09 -2.52
C GLU A 96 4.06 -11.70 -2.18
N ILE A 97 4.65 -11.05 -1.19
CA ILE A 97 4.26 -9.68 -0.81
C ILE A 97 5.32 -8.65 -1.17
N ILE A 98 4.86 -7.41 -1.33
CA ILE A 98 5.69 -6.23 -1.53
C ILE A 98 5.27 -5.19 -0.50
N ILE A 99 6.20 -4.71 0.33
CA ILE A 99 5.99 -3.50 1.14
C ILE A 99 6.09 -2.29 0.21
N SER A 100 5.10 -1.41 0.26
CA SER A 100 4.93 -0.30 -0.67
C SER A 100 4.57 0.97 0.06
N ASP A 101 4.62 2.09 -0.67
CA ASP A 101 4.28 3.42 -0.16
C ASP A 101 5.20 3.89 0.97
N TYR A 102 6.39 4.29 0.56
CA TYR A 102 7.41 4.87 1.44
C TYR A 102 7.23 6.40 1.60
N GLY A 103 6.07 6.96 1.23
CA GLY A 103 5.85 8.41 1.23
C GLY A 103 5.93 9.07 2.62
N THR A 104 5.73 8.27 3.67
CA THR A 104 5.82 8.68 5.08
C THR A 104 7.02 8.03 5.80
N SER A 105 7.82 7.25 5.10
CA SER A 105 9.00 6.59 5.67
C SER A 105 10.12 7.58 5.92
N PHE A 106 10.94 7.30 6.92
CA PHE A 106 12.01 8.20 7.33
C PHE A 106 13.25 7.46 7.84
N ILE A 107 14.38 8.17 7.77
CA ILE A 107 15.64 7.72 8.35
C ILE A 107 15.58 8.04 9.85
N VAL A 108 15.73 7.00 10.67
CA VAL A 108 15.59 7.09 12.14
C VAL A 108 16.62 8.03 12.74
N ALA A 109 17.87 7.98 12.26
CA ALA A 109 18.94 8.83 12.76
C ALA A 109 18.71 10.33 12.50
N ASP A 110 17.99 10.66 11.43
CA ASP A 110 17.73 12.04 11.00
C ASP A 110 16.40 12.58 11.57
N THR A 111 15.59 11.73 12.20
CA THR A 111 14.22 12.03 12.62
C THR A 111 14.00 11.68 14.10
N PRO A 112 14.52 12.49 15.04
CA PRO A 112 14.47 12.19 16.47
C PRO A 112 13.06 12.33 17.09
N THR A 113 12.18 13.08 16.45
CA THR A 113 10.78 13.28 16.86
C THR A 113 9.87 13.05 15.65
N PRO A 114 9.66 11.79 15.25
CA PRO A 114 8.83 11.50 14.10
C PRO A 114 7.35 11.81 14.40
N THR A 115 6.60 12.11 13.36
CA THR A 115 5.14 12.15 13.39
C THR A 115 4.66 11.00 12.52
N LEU A 116 3.82 10.12 13.07
CA LEU A 116 3.22 9.06 12.29
C LEU A 116 1.94 9.58 11.65
N HIS A 117 1.59 9.01 10.50
CA HIS A 117 0.35 9.32 9.79
C HIS A 117 -0.57 8.10 9.69
N THR A 118 -0.22 7.06 10.44
CA THR A 118 -0.97 5.83 10.53
C THR A 118 -2.40 6.08 10.98
N LEU A 119 -3.35 5.39 10.37
CA LEU A 119 -4.74 5.42 10.86
C LEU A 119 -4.80 4.91 12.29
N ALA A 120 -5.64 5.51 13.13
CA ALA A 120 -5.79 5.18 14.56
C ALA A 120 -5.97 3.67 14.88
N LEU A 121 -6.49 2.86 13.95
CA LEU A 121 -6.62 1.41 14.12
C LEU A 121 -5.26 0.67 14.11
N TYR A 122 -4.26 1.24 13.46
CA TYR A 122 -2.91 0.70 13.32
C TYR A 122 -1.85 1.58 14.00
N SER A 123 -2.24 2.71 14.60
CA SER A 123 -1.32 3.56 15.36
C SER A 123 -0.76 2.77 16.55
N PRO A 124 0.55 2.83 16.80
CA PRO A 124 1.13 2.27 18.01
C PRO A 124 0.63 3.05 19.23
N PRO A 125 0.67 2.47 20.44
CA PRO A 125 0.13 3.11 21.63
C PRO A 125 0.76 4.48 21.92
N GLU A 126 2.07 4.63 21.69
CA GLU A 126 2.76 5.91 21.91
C GLU A 126 2.20 7.04 21.05
N ASP A 127 1.89 6.78 19.78
CA ASP A 127 1.27 7.77 18.89
C ASP A 127 -0.20 8.00 19.24
N PHE A 128 -0.92 6.92 19.58
CA PHE A 128 -2.34 7.00 19.93
C PHE A 128 -2.60 7.79 21.23
N PHE A 129 -1.68 7.72 22.20
CA PHE A 129 -1.81 8.39 23.50
C PHE A 129 -1.01 9.71 23.59
N ASP A 130 -0.52 10.24 22.47
CA ASP A 130 0.32 11.45 22.41
C ASP A 130 1.58 11.36 23.30
N GLU A 131 2.17 10.17 23.41
CA GLU A 131 3.45 9.93 24.09
C GLU A 131 4.64 10.06 23.13
N PRO A 132 5.86 10.37 23.63
CA PRO A 132 7.04 10.46 22.77
C PRO A 132 7.39 9.12 22.11
N ILE A 133 7.61 9.15 20.79
CA ILE A 133 8.09 8.00 20.02
C ILE A 133 9.60 7.84 20.22
N ILE A 134 9.99 6.99 21.16
CA ILE A 134 11.40 6.78 21.54
C ILE A 134 12.09 5.76 20.62
N GLN A 135 11.33 4.77 20.11
CA GLN A 135 11.83 3.72 19.23
C GLN A 135 11.00 3.69 17.96
N PRO A 136 11.31 4.52 16.95
CA PRO A 136 10.47 4.66 15.77
C PRO A 136 10.24 3.35 15.02
N THR A 137 11.19 2.42 15.01
CA THR A 137 11.01 1.10 14.37
C THR A 137 10.04 0.19 15.10
N ALA A 138 9.81 0.40 16.40
CA ALA A 138 8.82 -0.37 17.16
C ALA A 138 7.39 -0.01 16.74
N ALA A 139 7.17 1.19 16.21
CA ALA A 139 5.88 1.64 15.69
C ALA A 139 5.39 0.87 14.45
N ASP A 140 6.29 0.16 13.75
CA ASP A 140 5.93 -0.66 12.59
C ASP A 140 5.50 -2.10 12.95
N ILE A 141 5.57 -2.50 14.24
CA ILE A 141 5.39 -3.88 14.71
C ILE A 141 4.06 -4.05 15.45
#